data_AF-A0A076HVT2-F1
#
_entry.id   AF-A0A076HVT2-F1
#
_cell.length_a   1.000
_cell.length_b   1.000
_cell.length_c   1.000
_cell.angle_alpha   90.00
_cell.angle_beta   90.00
_cell.angle_gamma   90.00
#
_symmetry.space_group_name_H-M   'P 1'
#
loop_
_entity.id
_entity.type
_entity.pdbx_description
1 polymer ?
#
loop_
_entity_poly.entity_id
_entity_poly.type
_entity_poly.pdbx_seq_one_letter_code
_entity_poly.pdbx_strand_id
1 'polypeptide(L)'
;MKSLFALLLAGSLATASLSAQAQQASDRLRAEAMEDTRLLANRIALDDARSVRVRQLTYDRLVQESQITTMYGDDPAMRQNKLRVVEEEYTAKLKDLLTSVQFDRYQALVAAGTAPAARHTATALKASSASPK
;
A
#
# COMPACT_ATOMS: atom_id res chain seq x y z
N MET A 1 47.28 -26.59 19.45
CA MET A 1 45.80 -26.66 19.36
C MET A 1 45.14 -25.38 19.89
N LYS A 2 45.43 -24.20 19.32
CA LYS A 2 44.95 -22.89 19.82
C LYS A 2 44.46 -21.94 18.71
N SER A 3 44.26 -22.46 17.49
CA SER A 3 43.96 -21.61 16.31
C SER A 3 42.61 -21.92 15.66
N LEU A 4 41.78 -22.79 16.26
CA LEU A 4 40.50 -23.25 15.66
C LEU A 4 39.26 -22.49 16.18
N PHE A 5 39.40 -21.63 17.18
CA PHE A 5 38.24 -20.94 17.79
C PHE A 5 37.95 -19.55 17.20
N ALA A 6 38.86 -18.99 16.38
CA ALA A 6 38.71 -17.64 15.84
C ALA A 6 37.86 -17.56 14.55
N LEU A 7 37.46 -18.69 13.96
CA LEU A 7 36.79 -18.71 12.66
C LEU A 7 35.25 -18.75 12.73
N LEU A 8 34.67 -18.89 13.93
CA LEU A 8 33.21 -19.01 14.13
C LEU A 8 32.49 -17.70 14.48
N LEU A 9 33.22 -16.60 14.69
CA LEU A 9 32.63 -15.31 15.09
C LEU A 9 32.43 -14.31 13.94
N ALA A 10 32.91 -14.63 12.73
CA ALA A 10 32.81 -13.75 11.56
C ALA A 10 31.61 -14.04 10.64
N GLY A 11 30.85 -15.12 10.90
CA GLY A 11 29.76 -15.57 10.03
C GLY A 11 28.36 -15.02 10.35
N SER A 12 28.17 -14.33 11.48
CA SER A 12 26.84 -13.96 11.99
C SER A 12 26.40 -12.52 11.68
N LEU A 13 27.22 -11.70 11.03
CA LEU A 13 26.87 -10.30 10.74
C LEU A 13 26.12 -10.06 9.42
N ALA A 14 26.01 -11.07 8.55
CA ALA A 14 25.43 -10.89 7.20
C ALA A 14 23.88 -10.95 7.15
N THR A 15 23.20 -11.38 8.22
CA THR A 15 21.73 -11.55 8.22
C THR A 15 20.95 -10.34 8.74
N ALA A 16 21.60 -9.35 9.34
CA ALA A 16 20.91 -8.17 9.91
C ALA A 16 20.42 -7.15 8.85
N SER A 17 20.99 -7.16 7.65
CA SER A 17 20.72 -6.14 6.62
C SER A 17 19.34 -6.31 5.96
N LEU A 18 18.83 -7.55 5.84
CA LEU A 18 17.54 -7.83 5.21
C LEU A 18 16.35 -7.37 6.06
N SER A 19 16.46 -7.51 7.40
CA SER A 19 15.43 -7.07 8.34
C SER A 19 15.27 -5.54 8.38
N ALA A 20 16.35 -4.78 8.17
CA ALA A 20 16.29 -3.32 8.18
C ALA A 20 15.48 -2.78 6.98
N GLN A 21 15.70 -3.34 5.79
CA GLN A 21 15.04 -2.92 4.55
C GLN A 21 13.54 -3.22 4.55
N ALA A 22 13.15 -4.41 5.05
CA ALA A 22 11.75 -4.78 5.19
C ALA A 22 11.01 -3.88 6.21
N GLN A 23 11.68 -3.53 7.31
CA GLN A 23 11.11 -2.64 8.32
C GLN A 23 10.89 -1.23 7.77
N GLN A 24 11.87 -0.67 7.06
CA GLN A 24 11.77 0.65 6.42
C GLN A 24 10.63 0.72 5.39
N ALA A 25 10.44 -0.33 4.59
CA ALA A 25 9.31 -0.41 3.66
C ALA A 25 7.98 -0.44 4.41
N SER A 26 7.89 -1.21 5.50
CA SER A 26 6.66 -1.30 6.30
C SER A 26 6.28 0.04 6.96
N ASP A 27 7.26 0.80 7.46
CA ASP A 27 7.02 2.09 8.11
C ASP A 27 6.59 3.16 7.11
N ARG A 28 7.16 3.13 5.89
CA ARG A 28 6.71 3.99 4.79
C ARG A 28 5.23 3.74 4.45
N LEU A 29 4.83 2.47 4.29
CA LEU A 29 3.44 2.13 3.99
C LEU A 29 2.48 2.52 5.12
N ARG A 30 2.92 2.45 6.39
CA ARG A 30 2.12 2.95 7.53
C ARG A 30 1.93 4.46 7.48
N ALA A 31 3.00 5.21 7.19
CA ALA A 31 2.91 6.67 7.07
C ALA A 31 1.99 7.08 5.91
N GLU A 32 2.07 6.36 4.79
CA GLU A 32 1.22 6.55 3.63
C GLU A 32 -0.25 6.24 3.94
N ALA A 33 -0.54 5.12 4.60
CA ALA A 33 -1.88 4.79 5.06
C ALA A 33 -2.47 5.84 6.01
N MET A 34 -1.63 6.40 6.90
CA MET A 34 -2.03 7.50 7.79
C MET A 34 -2.44 8.75 7.00
N GLU A 35 -1.63 9.15 6.01
CA GLU A 35 -1.92 10.35 5.22
C GLU A 35 -3.14 10.15 4.31
N ASP A 36 -3.23 9.01 3.62
CA ASP A 36 -4.39 8.65 2.80
C ASP A 36 -5.68 8.67 3.62
N THR A 37 -5.64 8.10 4.82
CA THR A 37 -6.79 8.09 5.73
C THR A 37 -7.13 9.49 6.20
N ARG A 38 -6.14 10.33 6.53
CA ARG A 38 -6.36 11.72 6.94
C ARG A 38 -7.05 12.51 5.83
N LEU A 39 -6.58 12.37 4.58
CA LEU A 39 -7.18 13.01 3.42
C LEU A 39 -8.60 12.50 3.15
N LEU A 40 -8.82 11.19 3.29
CA LEU A 40 -10.15 10.61 3.12
C LEU A 40 -11.11 11.08 4.22
N ALA A 41 -10.67 11.05 5.48
CA ALA A 41 -11.43 11.49 6.65
C ALA A 41 -11.96 12.92 6.50
N ASN A 42 -11.10 13.83 6.05
CA ASN A 42 -11.48 15.22 5.79
C ASN A 42 -12.52 15.37 4.67
N ARG A 43 -12.54 14.47 3.69
CA ARG A 43 -13.45 14.57 2.53
C ARG A 43 -14.80 13.91 2.77
N ILE A 44 -14.85 12.83 3.54
CA ILE A 44 -16.10 12.10 3.78
C ILE A 44 -16.66 12.32 5.20
N ALA A 45 -15.97 13.10 6.03
CA ALA A 45 -16.28 13.32 7.44
C ALA A 45 -16.28 12.00 8.24
N LEU A 46 -15.13 11.33 8.27
CA LEU A 46 -14.91 10.18 9.17
C LEU A 46 -14.77 10.67 10.61
N ASP A 47 -15.38 9.93 11.53
CA ASP A 47 -15.10 10.03 12.96
C ASP A 47 -13.80 9.29 13.34
N ASP A 48 -13.28 9.56 14.54
CA ASP A 48 -12.01 9.00 15.01
C ASP A 48 -12.03 7.47 15.08
N ALA A 49 -13.14 6.87 15.54
CA ALA A 49 -13.25 5.42 15.68
C ALA A 49 -13.24 4.71 14.32
N ARG A 50 -13.95 5.24 13.32
CA ARG A 50 -13.88 4.74 11.94
C ARG A 50 -12.54 5.02 11.29
N SER A 51 -11.91 6.17 11.57
CA SER A 51 -10.60 6.53 11.02
C SER A 51 -9.52 5.53 11.38
N VAL A 52 -9.57 4.90 12.57
CA VAL A 52 -8.64 3.82 12.92
C VAL A 52 -8.85 2.59 12.02
N ARG A 53 -10.11 2.16 11.82
CA ARG A 53 -10.43 0.99 10.99
C ARG A 53 -10.14 1.23 9.51
N VAL A 54 -10.47 2.40 8.98
CA VAL A 54 -10.16 2.80 7.60
C VAL A 54 -8.65 2.82 7.37
N ARG A 55 -7.86 3.26 8.35
CA ARG A 55 -6.40 3.24 8.27
C ARG A 55 -5.83 1.84 8.16
N GLN A 56 -6.37 0.90 8.94
CA GLN A 56 -5.97 -0.50 8.82
C GLN A 56 -6.29 -1.05 7.43
N LEU A 57 -7.51 -0.81 6.94
CA LEU A 57 -7.90 -1.23 5.59
C LEU A 57 -7.01 -0.61 4.50
N THR A 58 -6.65 0.67 4.65
CA THR A 58 -5.76 1.37 3.72
C THR A 58 -4.36 0.77 3.75
N TYR A 59 -3.84 0.47 4.95
CA TYR A 59 -2.54 -0.19 5.08
C TYR A 59 -2.53 -1.57 4.43
N ASP A 60 -3.56 -2.39 4.69
CA ASP A 60 -3.68 -3.72 4.10
C ASP A 60 -3.78 -3.67 2.58
N ARG A 61 -4.45 -2.66 2.02
CA ARG A 61 -4.51 -2.38 0.57
C ARG A 61 -3.10 -2.10 0.03
N LEU A 62 -2.38 -1.15 0.64
CA LEU A 62 -1.04 -0.75 0.21
C LEU A 62 -0.02 -1.89 0.28
N VAL A 63 -0.13 -2.76 1.30
CA VAL A 63 0.71 -3.96 1.41
C VAL A 63 0.44 -4.91 0.23
N GLN A 64 -0.82 -5.16 -0.10
CA GLN A 64 -1.19 -6.02 -1.24
C GLN A 64 -0.76 -5.42 -2.58
N GLU A 65 -0.96 -4.13 -2.78
CA GLU A 65 -0.50 -3.43 -4.00
C GLU A 65 1.03 -3.53 -4.17
N SER A 66 1.79 -3.37 -3.09
CA SER A 66 3.24 -3.54 -3.08
C SER A 66 3.63 -4.97 -3.48
N GLN A 67 3.00 -5.98 -2.89
CA GLN A 67 3.24 -7.39 -3.23
C GLN A 67 2.90 -7.69 -4.69
N ILE A 68 1.77 -7.19 -5.20
CA ILE A 68 1.36 -7.35 -6.60
C ILE A 68 2.37 -6.68 -7.54
N THR A 69 2.87 -5.50 -7.18
CA THR A 69 3.87 -4.78 -7.96
C THR A 69 5.19 -5.55 -8.04
N THR A 70 5.62 -6.18 -6.96
CA THR A 70 6.80 -7.04 -6.93
C THR A 70 6.57 -8.36 -7.70
N MET A 71 5.43 -9.02 -7.50
CA MET A 71 5.16 -10.35 -8.06
C MET A 71 4.89 -10.33 -9.56
N TYR A 72 4.23 -9.29 -10.06
CA TYR A 72 3.83 -9.16 -11.46
C TYR A 72 4.56 -7.99 -12.14
N GLY A 73 5.82 -7.75 -11.76
CA GLY A 73 6.66 -6.70 -12.36
C GLY A 73 6.78 -6.85 -13.88
N ASP A 74 6.89 -8.09 -14.34
CA ASP A 74 7.12 -8.46 -15.74
C ASP A 74 5.84 -8.65 -16.57
N ASP A 75 4.67 -8.74 -15.92
CA ASP A 75 3.37 -8.87 -16.59
C ASP A 75 2.47 -7.67 -16.22
N PRO A 76 2.52 -6.57 -16.99
CA PRO A 76 1.75 -5.37 -16.68
C PRO A 76 0.24 -5.59 -16.78
N ALA A 77 -0.23 -6.51 -17.63
CA ALA A 77 -1.65 -6.81 -17.79
C ALA A 77 -2.18 -7.56 -16.57
N MET A 78 -1.45 -8.59 -16.11
CA MET A 78 -1.80 -9.32 -14.89
C MET A 78 -1.70 -8.41 -13.66
N ARG A 79 -0.66 -7.59 -13.55
CA ARG A 79 -0.50 -6.58 -12.49
C ARG A 79 -1.71 -5.67 -12.42
N GLN A 80 -2.12 -5.08 -13.54
CA GLN A 80 -3.27 -4.17 -13.58
C GLN A 80 -4.57 -4.86 -13.19
N ASN A 81 -4.79 -6.10 -13.65
CA ASN A 81 -5.96 -6.87 -13.25
C ASN A 81 -5.99 -7.15 -11.73
N LYS A 82 -4.85 -7.52 -11.14
CA LYS A 82 -4.75 -7.78 -9.70
C LYS A 82 -4.94 -6.52 -8.86
N LEU A 83 -4.38 -5.38 -9.28
CA LEU A 83 -4.61 -4.10 -8.62
C LEU A 83 -6.09 -3.70 -8.63
N ARG A 84 -6.80 -3.91 -9.75
CA ARG A 84 -8.25 -3.67 -9.83
C ARG A 84 -9.02 -4.50 -8.81
N VAL A 85 -8.70 -5.80 -8.68
CA VAL A 85 -9.35 -6.69 -7.70
C VAL A 85 -9.13 -6.19 -6.27
N VAL A 86 -7.90 -5.77 -5.92
CA VAL A 86 -7.61 -5.20 -4.60
C VAL A 86 -8.43 -3.93 -4.32
N GLU A 87 -8.60 -3.06 -5.33
CA GLU A 87 -9.43 -1.85 -5.18
C GLU A 87 -10.92 -2.18 -4.99
N GLU A 88 -11.43 -3.20 -5.70
CA GLU A 88 -12.80 -3.68 -5.55
C GLU A 88 -13.05 -4.25 -4.15
N GLU A 89 -12.13 -5.07 -3.64
CA GLU A 89 -12.20 -5.61 -2.28
C GLU A 89 -12.10 -4.51 -1.21
N TYR A 90 -11.22 -3.54 -1.40
CA TYR A 90 -11.09 -2.39 -0.51
C TYR A 90 -12.39 -1.57 -0.47
N THR A 91 -12.97 -1.29 -1.64
CA THR A 91 -14.26 -0.59 -1.77
C THR A 91 -15.39 -1.35 -1.07
N ALA A 92 -15.44 -2.68 -1.21
CA ALA A 92 -16.44 -3.51 -0.53
C ALA A 92 -16.29 -3.42 1.00
N LYS A 93 -15.06 -3.54 1.52
CA LYS A 93 -14.79 -3.40 2.97
C LYS A 93 -15.12 -2.01 3.50
N LEU A 94 -14.90 -0.96 2.70
CA LEU A 94 -15.33 0.39 3.07
C LEU A 94 -16.85 0.51 3.14
N LYS A 95 -17.58 -0.09 2.20
CA LYS A 95 -19.05 -0.06 2.21
C LYS A 95 -19.64 -0.62 3.51
N ASP A 96 -19.04 -1.69 4.04
CA ASP A 96 -19.49 -2.32 5.30
C ASP A 96 -19.16 -1.48 6.54
N LEU A 97 -18.13 -0.62 6.45
CA LEU A 97 -17.64 0.18 7.58
C LEU A 97 -18.28 1.58 7.64
N LEU A 98 -18.55 2.17 6.48
CA LEU A 98 -19.01 3.54 6.33
C LEU A 98 -20.54 3.62 6.44
N THR A 99 -21.06 4.79 6.82
CA THR A 99 -22.49 5.07 6.62
C THR A 99 -22.79 5.22 5.12
N SER A 100 -24.06 5.07 4.72
CA SER A 100 -24.47 5.28 3.33
C SER A 100 -23.99 6.63 2.79
N VAL A 101 -24.19 7.72 3.56
CA VAL A 101 -23.79 9.08 3.15
C VAL A 101 -22.26 9.20 2.99
N GLN A 102 -21.48 8.56 3.86
CA GLN A 102 -20.02 8.56 3.76
C GLN A 102 -19.54 7.76 2.55
N PHE A 103 -20.19 6.62 2.29
CA PHE A 103 -19.88 5.78 1.14
C PHE A 103 -20.23 6.46 -0.19
N ASP A 104 -21.37 7.15 -0.27
CA ASP A 104 -21.76 7.93 -1.45
C ASP A 104 -20.76 9.04 -1.75
N ARG A 105 -20.28 9.74 -0.72
CA ARG A 105 -19.19 10.73 -0.86
C ARG A 105 -17.90 10.09 -1.35
N TYR A 106 -17.53 8.91 -0.84
CA TYR A 106 -16.37 8.18 -1.34
C TYR A 106 -16.52 7.82 -2.82
N GLN A 107 -17.67 7.28 -3.24
CA GLN A 107 -17.93 6.97 -4.65
C GLN A 107 -17.84 8.22 -5.55
N ALA A 108 -18.31 9.37 -5.08
CA ALA A 108 -18.15 10.63 -5.80
C ALA A 108 -16.67 11.02 -5.97
N LEU A 109 -15.82 10.79 -4.96
CA LEU A 109 -14.37 11.02 -5.07
C LEU A 109 -13.70 10.07 -6.08
N VAL A 110 -14.12 8.81 -6.12
CA VAL A 110 -13.63 7.81 -7.09
C VAL A 110 -14.02 8.22 -8.50
N ALA A 111 -15.29 8.57 -8.73
CA ALA A 111 -15.77 9.05 -10.04
C ALA A 111 -15.04 10.32 -10.50
N ALA A 112 -14.68 11.21 -9.58
CA ALA A 112 -13.90 12.41 -9.86
C ALA A 112 -12.38 12.14 -10.03
N GLY A 113 -11.91 10.90 -9.83
CA GLY A 113 -10.48 10.56 -9.87
C GLY A 113 -9.64 11.19 -8.75
N THR A 114 -10.27 11.64 -7.66
CA THR A 114 -9.59 12.33 -6.55
C THR A 114 -9.48 11.51 -5.26
N ALA A 115 -10.05 10.30 -5.26
CA ALA A 115 -9.87 9.35 -4.19
C ALA A 115 -8.37 9.03 -3.99
N PRO A 116 -7.87 8.95 -2.74
CA PRO A 116 -6.46 8.63 -2.48
C PRO A 116 -6.01 7.34 -3.19
N ALA A 117 -6.85 6.31 -3.19
CA ALA A 117 -6.61 5.04 -3.87
C ALA A 117 -6.38 5.16 -5.40
N ALA A 118 -7.04 6.11 -6.05
CA ALA A 118 -6.92 6.33 -7.49
C ALA A 118 -5.59 7.00 -7.91
N ARG A 119 -4.82 7.57 -6.97
CA ARG A 119 -3.56 8.27 -7.29
C ARG A 119 -2.42 7.32 -7.62
N HIS A 120 -2.44 6.11 -7.08
CA HIS A 120 -1.38 5.11 -7.26
C HIS A 120 -1.46 4.45 -8.65
N THR A 121 -2.67 4.24 -9.18
CA THR A 121 -2.88 3.72 -10.54
C THR A 121 -2.57 4.77 -11.63
N ALA A 122 -2.91 6.04 -11.39
CA ALA A 122 -2.64 7.14 -12.33
C ALA A 122 -1.13 7.43 -12.52
N THR A 123 -0.33 7.28 -11.46
CA THR A 123 1.12 7.49 -11.53
C THR A 123 1.83 6.35 -12.30
N ALA A 124 1.34 5.12 -12.18
CA ALA A 124 1.84 3.98 -12.94
C ALA A 124 1.56 4.11 -14.45
N LEU A 125 0.42 4.69 -14.85
CA LEU A 125 0.08 4.92 -16.26
C LEU A 125 1.00 5.98 -16.92
N LYS A 126 1.40 7.01 -16.18
CA LYS A 126 2.29 8.08 -16.69
C LYS A 126 3.76 7.64 -16.78
N ALA A 127 4.20 6.71 -15.94
CA ALA A 127 5.56 6.16 -15.99
C ALA A 127 5.76 5.21 -17.19
N SER A 128 4.71 4.50 -17.62
CA SER A 128 4.78 3.59 -18.77
C SER A 128 4.72 4.30 -20.14
N SER A 129 4.35 5.58 -20.19
CA SER A 129 4.31 6.38 -21.43
C SER A 129 5.58 7.19 -21.68
N ALA A 130 6.59 7.08 -20.82
CA ALA A 130 7.85 7.81 -20.91
C ALA A 130 9.04 6.89 -21.24
N SER A 131 8.98 6.18 -22.37
CA SER A 131 10.20 5.67 -23.02
C SER A 131 10.63 6.69 -24.09
N PRO A 132 11.74 7.43 -23.88
CA PRO A 132 12.37 8.13 -24.98
C PRO A 132 13.06 7.09 -25.89
N LYS A 133 12.87 7.25 -27.20
CA LYS A 133 13.62 6.57 -28.26
C LYS A 133 15.10 6.95 -28.22
#